data_AF-A0A0R2FGX6-F1
#
_entry.id   AF-A0A0R2FGX6-F1
#
_cell.length_a   1.000
_cell.length_b   1.000
_cell.length_c   1.000
_cell.angle_alpha   90.00
_cell.angle_beta   90.00
_cell.angle_gamma   90.00
#
_symmetry.space_group_name_H-M   'P 1'
#
loop_
_entity.id
_entity.type
_entity.pdbx_description
1 polymer ?
#
loop_
_entity_poly.entity_id
_entity_poly.type
_entity_poly.pdbx_seq_one_letter_code
_entity_poly.pdbx_strand_id
1 'polypeptide(L)'
;MGDGHMRIDVLEVIEARQTLESSRSHIESELDYLREVADSEALSGKVKTAIKNKIVNHQIPLLTEYKMAAFYISQEFNNQYEAFKGIVKENSMTAVIDTDELTRLEEKLSGIANNFTEIASRTKQVYASIDDLVAVSNVGSSRFTEQLAKAKKVLTNTRTWMADFNARKNSSRVTELLAQQNNQLTQLNSVGKIDYTATAATGLYKNASFKKQVAKELLAEKNAENKYLKTYYQDKYIWQQYSSSQVSVAL
;
A
#
# COMPACT_ATOMS: atom_id res chain seq x y z
N MET A 1 -7.11 -10.06 20.86
CA MET A 1 -6.32 -9.72 19.65
C MET A 1 -5.39 -8.62 20.09
N GLY A 2 -4.08 -8.86 20.02
CA GLY A 2 -3.09 -7.94 20.60
C GLY A 2 -3.22 -6.57 19.98
N ASP A 3 -3.19 -5.54 20.83
CA ASP A 3 -2.94 -4.15 20.44
C ASP A 3 -1.50 -4.12 19.89
N GLY A 4 -1.34 -4.56 18.64
CA GLY A 4 -0.05 -4.68 17.99
C GLY A 4 0.37 -3.30 17.55
N HIS A 5 1.53 -2.85 18.03
CA HIS A 5 2.20 -1.63 17.56
C HIS A 5 2.00 -1.46 16.05
N MET A 6 1.39 -0.35 15.66
CA MET A 6 1.19 0.01 14.27
C MET A 6 1.87 1.34 13.97
N ARG A 7 2.70 1.31 12.93
CA ARG A 7 3.31 2.49 12.35
C ARG A 7 3.07 2.49 10.85
N ILE A 8 2.56 3.60 10.33
CA ILE A 8 2.37 3.82 8.90
C ILE A 8 3.14 5.08 8.50
N ASP A 9 4.06 4.92 7.56
CA ASP A 9 4.71 5.99 6.81
C ASP A 9 4.11 6.03 5.40
N VAL A 10 3.33 7.07 5.11
CA VAL A 10 2.63 7.20 3.83
C VAL A 10 3.61 7.39 2.66
N LEU A 11 4.75 8.03 2.89
CA LEU A 11 5.73 8.27 1.85
C LEU A 11 6.38 6.93 1.43
N GLU A 12 6.78 6.11 2.40
CA GLU A 12 7.33 4.78 2.16
C GLU A 12 6.37 3.92 1.30
N VAL A 13 5.06 3.97 1.61
CA VAL A 13 4.02 3.26 0.85
C VAL A 13 3.94 3.75 -0.60
N ILE A 14 4.03 5.07 -0.82
CA ILE A 14 3.98 5.66 -2.16
C ILE A 14 5.24 5.29 -2.97
N GLU A 15 6.41 5.33 -2.35
CA GLU A 15 7.70 4.99 -2.97
C GLU A 15 7.80 3.50 -3.34
N ALA A 16 7.31 2.60 -2.46
CA ALA A 16 7.22 1.18 -2.74
C ALA A 16 6.38 0.90 -4.00
N ARG A 17 5.24 1.59 -4.13
CA ARG A 17 4.40 1.51 -5.34
C ARG A 17 5.11 2.03 -6.59
N GLN A 18 5.83 3.15 -6.51
CA GLN A 18 6.60 3.67 -7.66
C GLN A 18 7.70 2.71 -8.12
N THR A 19 8.32 1.99 -7.18
CA THR A 19 9.30 0.94 -7.47
C THR A 19 8.68 -0.22 -8.25
N LEU A 20 7.44 -0.61 -7.91
CA LEU A 20 6.71 -1.63 -8.66
C LEU A 20 6.36 -1.18 -10.08
N GLU A 21 5.94 0.07 -10.27
CA GLU A 21 5.66 0.61 -11.62
C GLU A 21 6.94 0.63 -12.47
N SER A 22 8.07 1.06 -11.89
CA SER A 22 9.37 0.99 -12.57
C SER A 22 9.75 -0.43 -12.96
N SER A 23 9.50 -1.41 -12.06
CA SER A 23 9.70 -2.83 -12.36
C SER A 23 8.81 -3.31 -13.51
N ARG A 24 7.56 -2.85 -13.60
CA ARG A 24 6.67 -3.18 -14.73
C ARG A 24 7.23 -2.68 -16.06
N SER A 25 7.71 -1.43 -16.11
CA SER A 25 8.33 -0.88 -17.32
C SER A 25 9.60 -1.63 -17.72
N HIS A 26 10.40 -2.04 -16.74
CA HIS A 26 11.57 -2.88 -17.01
C HIS A 26 11.18 -4.25 -17.58
N ILE A 27 10.17 -4.91 -17.00
CA ILE A 27 9.63 -6.18 -17.52
C ILE A 27 9.10 -6.04 -18.95
N GLU A 28 8.47 -4.91 -19.29
CA GLU A 28 8.05 -4.65 -20.68
C GLU A 28 9.23 -4.63 -21.65
N SER A 29 10.33 -3.99 -21.27
CA SER A 29 11.55 -3.96 -22.08
C SER A 29 12.16 -5.36 -22.25
N GLU A 30 12.19 -6.16 -21.18
CA GLU A 30 12.65 -7.56 -21.24
C GLU A 30 11.75 -8.44 -22.09
N LEU A 31 10.44 -8.21 -22.07
CA LEU A 31 9.49 -8.92 -22.94
C LEU A 31 9.74 -8.63 -24.42
N ASP A 32 10.04 -7.39 -24.77
CA ASP A 32 10.37 -7.01 -26.14
C ASP A 32 11.70 -7.63 -26.59
N TYR A 33 12.72 -7.57 -25.74
CA TYR A 33 13.99 -8.26 -25.99
C TYR A 33 13.81 -9.77 -26.21
N LEU A 34 13.04 -10.46 -25.37
CA LEU A 34 12.77 -11.89 -25.54
C LEU A 34 12.04 -12.21 -26.84
N ARG A 35 11.13 -11.33 -27.30
CA ARG A 35 10.45 -11.49 -28.60
C ARG A 35 11.45 -11.40 -29.74
N GLU A 36 12.36 -10.42 -29.70
CA GLU A 36 13.44 -10.29 -30.69
C GLU A 36 14.35 -11.52 -30.72
N VAL A 37 14.75 -12.04 -29.55
CA VAL A 37 15.56 -13.27 -29.47
C VAL A 37 14.80 -14.47 -30.03
N ALA A 38 13.51 -14.61 -29.74
CA ALA A 38 12.69 -15.70 -30.26
C ALA A 38 12.49 -15.66 -31.79
N ASP A 39 12.51 -14.47 -32.38
CA ASP A 39 12.33 -14.24 -33.81
C ASP A 39 13.65 -14.05 -34.57
N SER A 40 14.79 -14.06 -33.87
CA SER A 40 16.12 -13.96 -34.46
C SER A 40 16.44 -15.09 -35.44
N GLU A 41 16.99 -14.72 -36.59
CA GLU A 41 17.51 -15.63 -37.61
C GLU A 41 19.01 -15.94 -37.43
N ALA A 42 19.64 -15.46 -36.35
CA ALA A 42 21.06 -15.70 -36.06
C ALA A 42 21.37 -17.18 -35.72
N LEU A 43 20.37 -17.96 -35.33
CA LEU A 43 20.48 -19.39 -35.04
C LEU A 43 19.66 -20.21 -36.04
N SER A 44 20.05 -21.46 -36.28
CA SER A 44 19.32 -22.41 -37.12
C SER A 44 19.30 -23.82 -36.51
N GLY A 45 18.47 -24.72 -37.06
CA GLY A 45 18.38 -26.12 -36.63
C GLY A 45 17.61 -26.36 -35.33
N LYS A 46 17.75 -27.58 -34.78
CA LYS A 46 16.95 -28.07 -33.64
C LYS A 46 17.14 -27.26 -32.35
N VAL A 47 18.35 -26.74 -32.13
CA VAL A 47 18.67 -25.88 -30.98
C VAL A 47 17.89 -24.56 -31.07
N LYS A 48 17.86 -23.90 -32.24
CA LYS A 48 17.03 -22.70 -32.47
C LYS A 48 15.58 -22.97 -32.10
N THR A 49 15.00 -24.06 -32.61
CA THR A 49 13.61 -24.42 -32.33
C THR A 49 13.36 -24.64 -30.84
N ALA A 50 14.28 -25.31 -30.13
CA ALA A 50 14.16 -25.53 -28.68
C ALA A 50 14.24 -24.22 -27.89
N ILE A 51 15.18 -23.32 -28.23
CA ILE A 51 15.32 -21.99 -27.60
C ILE A 51 14.05 -21.16 -27.85
N LYS A 52 13.59 -21.06 -29.10
CA LYS A 52 12.36 -20.34 -29.45
C LYS A 52 11.16 -20.85 -28.65
N ASN A 53 11.01 -22.18 -28.56
CA ASN A 53 9.93 -22.79 -27.80
C ASN A 53 10.04 -22.49 -26.29
N LYS A 54 11.26 -22.56 -25.70
CA LYS A 54 11.49 -22.18 -24.30
C LYS A 54 11.07 -20.73 -24.04
N ILE A 55 11.47 -19.82 -24.92
CA ILE A 55 11.16 -18.40 -24.79
C ILE A 55 9.65 -18.17 -24.93
N VAL A 56 9.06 -18.61 -26.04
CA VAL A 56 7.67 -18.31 -26.42
C VAL A 56 6.66 -19.00 -25.51
N ASN A 57 6.92 -20.24 -25.09
CA ASN A 57 5.95 -21.02 -24.32
C ASN A 57 6.13 -20.90 -22.81
N HIS A 58 7.29 -20.41 -22.34
CA HIS A 58 7.60 -20.35 -20.91
C HIS A 58 8.14 -19.00 -20.44
N GLN A 59 9.23 -18.48 -21.00
CA GLN A 59 9.86 -17.27 -20.44
C GLN A 59 9.03 -16.00 -20.67
N ILE A 60 8.45 -15.82 -21.87
CA ILE A 60 7.53 -14.70 -22.14
C ILE A 60 6.28 -14.79 -21.25
N PRO A 61 5.59 -15.94 -21.16
CA PRO A 61 4.47 -16.09 -20.23
C PRO A 61 4.86 -15.86 -18.75
N LEU A 62 6.05 -16.29 -18.32
CA LEU A 62 6.52 -16.09 -16.95
C LEU A 62 6.74 -14.61 -16.63
N LEU A 63 7.42 -13.86 -17.50
CA LEU A 63 7.56 -12.42 -17.36
C LEU A 63 6.21 -11.70 -17.42
N THR A 64 5.29 -12.19 -18.24
CA THR A 64 3.92 -11.66 -18.28
C THR A 64 3.26 -11.84 -16.91
N GLU A 65 3.32 -13.01 -16.28
CA GLU A 65 2.77 -13.22 -14.93
C GLU A 65 3.43 -12.33 -13.88
N TYR A 66 4.76 -12.12 -13.92
CA TYR A 66 5.43 -11.17 -13.02
C TYR A 66 4.89 -9.75 -13.18
N LYS A 67 4.65 -9.32 -14.43
CA LYS A 67 4.02 -8.03 -14.72
C LYS A 67 2.60 -7.94 -14.14
N MET A 68 1.79 -9.00 -14.29
CA MET A 68 0.44 -9.06 -13.72
C MET A 68 0.47 -8.98 -12.19
N ALA A 69 1.37 -9.73 -11.56
CA ALA A 69 1.54 -9.70 -10.11
C ALA A 69 1.90 -8.29 -9.62
N ALA A 70 2.88 -7.63 -10.26
CA ALA A 70 3.24 -6.25 -9.94
C ALA A 70 2.07 -5.27 -10.11
N PHE A 71 1.26 -5.44 -11.16
CA PHE A 71 0.04 -4.66 -11.37
C PHE A 71 -0.99 -4.84 -10.25
N TYR A 72 -1.27 -6.08 -9.85
CA TYR A 72 -2.21 -6.36 -8.76
C TYR A 72 -1.71 -5.82 -7.41
N ILE A 73 -0.41 -5.94 -7.11
CA ILE A 73 0.18 -5.34 -5.91
C ILE A 73 0.01 -3.81 -5.94
N SER A 74 0.29 -3.16 -7.07
CA SER A 74 0.12 -1.70 -7.23
C SER A 74 -1.34 -1.25 -7.01
N GLN A 75 -2.31 -1.99 -7.54
CA GLN A 75 -3.73 -1.74 -7.27
C GLN A 75 -4.07 -1.91 -5.78
N GLU A 76 -3.55 -2.94 -5.14
CA GLU A 76 -3.75 -3.16 -3.70
C GLU A 76 -3.19 -2.01 -2.88
N PHE A 77 -1.98 -1.52 -3.19
CA PHE A 77 -1.41 -0.32 -2.58
C PHE A 77 -2.34 0.89 -2.69
N ASN A 78 -2.88 1.14 -3.89
CA ASN A 78 -3.80 2.26 -4.10
C ASN A 78 -5.09 2.10 -3.29
N ASN A 79 -5.66 0.89 -3.27
CA ASN A 79 -6.86 0.61 -2.49
C ASN A 79 -6.61 0.75 -0.99
N GLN A 80 -5.43 0.35 -0.50
CA GLN A 80 -5.05 0.55 0.90
C GLN A 80 -4.82 2.02 1.22
N TYR A 81 -4.17 2.77 0.33
CA TYR A 81 -3.94 4.21 0.49
C TYR A 81 -5.26 4.99 0.55
N GLU A 82 -6.20 4.72 -0.36
CA GLU A 82 -7.52 5.35 -0.34
C GLU A 82 -8.33 4.98 0.91
N ALA A 83 -8.28 3.70 1.32
CA ALA A 83 -8.95 3.28 2.54
C ALA A 83 -8.32 3.89 3.80
N PHE A 84 -6.99 4.05 3.84
CA PHE A 84 -6.28 4.73 4.92
C PHE A 84 -6.78 6.16 5.07
N LYS A 85 -6.81 6.94 3.98
CA LYS A 85 -7.36 8.31 4.00
C LYS A 85 -8.81 8.34 4.46
N GLY A 86 -9.62 7.40 3.97
CA GLY A 86 -11.04 7.31 4.30
C GLY A 86 -11.32 6.96 5.76
N ILE A 87 -10.50 6.12 6.38
CA ILE A 87 -10.71 5.60 7.75
C ILE A 87 -10.00 6.48 8.77
N VAL A 88 -8.70 6.71 8.57
CA VAL A 88 -7.83 7.46 9.49
C VAL A 88 -8.00 8.97 9.36
N LYS A 89 -8.68 9.43 8.29
CA LYS A 89 -8.95 10.85 8.00
C LYS A 89 -7.69 11.70 7.80
N GLU A 90 -6.56 11.05 7.53
CA GLU A 90 -5.30 11.69 7.20
C GLU A 90 -5.13 11.73 5.68
N ASN A 91 -4.78 12.89 5.11
CA ASN A 91 -4.67 13.11 3.66
C ASN A 91 -3.27 13.54 3.21
N SER A 92 -2.35 13.78 4.14
CA SER A 92 -0.97 14.14 3.84
C SER A 92 -0.22 12.98 3.20
N MET A 93 0.48 13.27 2.09
CA MET A 93 1.35 12.32 1.39
C MET A 93 2.65 12.02 2.16
N THR A 94 2.90 12.70 3.27
CA THR A 94 4.10 12.56 4.11
C THR A 94 3.74 12.24 5.56
N ALA A 95 2.49 11.84 5.81
CA ALA A 95 2.06 11.51 7.16
C ALA A 95 2.82 10.31 7.70
N VAL A 96 3.16 10.41 8.99
CA VAL A 96 3.71 9.34 9.79
C VAL A 96 2.83 9.21 11.03
N ILE A 97 2.17 8.07 11.19
CA ILE A 97 1.32 7.80 12.36
C ILE A 97 1.84 6.57 13.07
N ASP A 98 2.09 6.74 14.36
CA ASP A 98 2.68 5.74 15.24
C ASP A 98 1.80 5.58 16.48
N THR A 99 1.16 4.42 16.62
CA THR A 99 0.16 4.19 17.69
C THR A 99 0.76 4.22 19.09
N ASP A 100 2.06 3.93 19.23
CA ASP A 100 2.74 3.94 20.52
C ASP A 100 3.04 5.39 20.94
N GLU A 101 3.48 6.24 20.01
CA GLU A 101 3.65 7.66 20.33
C GLU A 101 2.30 8.35 20.57
N LEU A 102 1.23 7.97 19.86
CA LEU A 102 -0.13 8.46 20.17
C LEU A 102 -0.54 8.10 21.60
N THR A 103 -0.28 6.86 22.04
CA THR A 103 -0.56 6.41 23.40
C THR A 103 0.26 7.21 24.42
N ARG A 104 1.56 7.40 24.16
CA ARG A 104 2.44 8.19 25.04
C ARG A 104 2.00 9.66 25.15
N LEU A 105 1.55 10.26 24.05
CA LEU A 105 1.01 11.62 24.04
C LEU A 105 -0.30 11.71 24.82
N GLU A 106 -1.16 10.70 24.74
CA GLU A 106 -2.41 10.61 25.51
C GLU A 106 -2.14 10.59 27.04
N GLU A 107 -1.16 9.80 27.46
CA GLU A 107 -0.72 9.72 28.85
C GLU A 107 -0.16 11.06 29.34
N LYS A 108 0.70 11.71 28.55
CA LYS A 108 1.25 13.04 28.87
C LYS A 108 0.15 14.09 29.01
N LEU A 109 -0.82 14.13 28.09
CA LEU A 109 -1.96 15.05 28.18
C LEU A 109 -2.79 14.79 29.44
N SER A 110 -2.97 13.52 29.82
CA SER A 110 -3.67 13.16 31.06
C SER A 110 -2.91 13.66 32.29
N GLY A 111 -1.58 13.55 32.31
CA GLY A 111 -0.74 14.13 33.37
C GLY A 111 -0.85 15.65 33.45
N ILE A 112 -0.83 16.35 32.31
CA ILE A 112 -1.01 17.82 32.26
C ILE A 112 -2.40 18.22 32.78
N ALA A 113 -3.45 17.51 32.39
CA ALA A 113 -4.82 17.78 32.84
C ALA A 113 -4.96 17.63 34.37
N ASN A 114 -4.35 16.60 34.94
CA ASN A 114 -4.34 16.37 36.39
C ASN A 114 -3.59 17.48 37.13
N ASN A 115 -2.37 17.80 36.68
CA ASN A 115 -1.55 18.85 37.29
C ASN A 115 -2.24 20.22 37.21
N PHE A 116 -2.85 20.54 36.07
CA PHE A 116 -3.59 21.79 35.90
C PHE A 116 -4.82 21.86 36.82
N THR A 117 -5.55 20.76 36.98
CA THR A 117 -6.70 20.70 37.89
C THR A 117 -6.27 20.95 39.34
N GLU A 118 -5.12 20.41 39.75
CA GLU A 118 -4.55 20.66 41.07
C GLU A 118 -4.15 22.14 41.25
N ILE A 119 -3.44 22.72 40.28
CA ILE A 119 -3.04 24.14 40.29
C ILE A 119 -4.27 25.06 40.36
N ALA A 120 -5.29 24.80 39.53
CA ALA A 120 -6.53 25.58 39.51
C ALA A 120 -7.27 25.52 40.85
N SER A 121 -7.31 24.35 41.47
CA SER A 121 -7.92 24.15 42.80
C SER A 121 -7.17 24.92 43.89
N ARG A 122 -5.83 24.79 43.95
CA ARG A 122 -4.99 25.52 44.92
C ARG A 122 -5.11 27.04 44.73
N THR A 123 -5.12 27.52 43.50
CA THR A 123 -5.28 28.95 43.19
C THR A 123 -6.63 29.47 43.71
N LYS A 124 -7.71 28.71 43.48
CA LYS A 124 -9.05 29.06 44.01
C LYS A 124 -9.07 29.10 45.53
N GLN A 125 -8.39 28.17 46.21
CA GLN A 125 -8.28 28.17 47.68
C GLN A 125 -7.52 29.39 48.20
N VAL A 126 -6.41 29.78 47.55
CA VAL A 126 -5.64 30.97 47.92
C VAL A 126 -6.48 32.23 47.76
N TYR A 127 -7.17 32.41 46.62
CA TYR A 127 -8.05 33.57 46.44
C TYR A 127 -9.18 33.62 47.46
N ALA A 128 -9.80 32.48 47.80
CA ALA A 128 -10.81 32.42 48.83
C ALA A 128 -10.28 32.80 50.23
N SER A 129 -8.99 32.55 50.52
CA SER A 129 -8.38 32.85 51.83
C SER A 129 -8.06 34.33 52.08
N ILE A 130 -8.07 35.17 51.03
CA ILE A 130 -7.74 36.61 51.11
C ILE A 130 -8.90 37.50 50.65
N ASP A 131 -10.08 36.92 50.42
CA ASP A 131 -11.24 37.59 49.82
C ASP A 131 -11.76 38.77 50.68
N ASP A 132 -11.53 38.71 51.99
CA ASP A 132 -11.80 39.78 52.95
C ASP A 132 -10.87 40.99 52.82
N LEU A 133 -9.66 40.79 52.30
CA LEU A 133 -8.66 41.84 52.07
C LEU A 133 -8.80 42.45 50.68
N VAL A 134 -8.89 41.61 49.65
CA VAL A 134 -8.95 42.02 48.24
C VAL A 134 -9.86 41.06 47.48
N ALA A 135 -10.93 41.60 46.90
CA ALA A 135 -11.80 40.85 46.00
C ALA A 135 -11.08 40.56 44.68
N VAL A 136 -10.74 39.29 44.44
CA VAL A 136 -10.11 38.83 43.19
C VAL A 136 -11.07 37.93 42.43
N SER A 137 -11.33 38.25 41.15
CA SER A 137 -12.13 37.36 40.29
C SER A 137 -11.36 36.09 39.96
N ASN A 138 -11.96 34.92 40.24
CA ASN A 138 -11.40 33.63 39.83
C ASN A 138 -11.20 33.58 38.31
N VAL A 139 -10.01 33.18 37.88
CA VAL A 139 -9.74 32.93 36.45
C VAL A 139 -10.41 31.62 36.04
N GLY A 140 -11.21 31.67 34.97
CA GLY A 140 -11.90 30.49 34.44
C GLY A 140 -10.92 29.46 33.87
N SER A 141 -10.91 28.25 34.41
CA SER A 141 -10.06 27.15 33.97
C SER A 141 -10.72 26.24 32.92
N SER A 142 -12.03 26.38 32.73
CA SER A 142 -12.85 25.51 31.88
C SER A 142 -12.37 25.42 30.44
N ARG A 143 -11.98 26.56 29.84
CA ARG A 143 -11.52 26.61 28.45
C ARG A 143 -10.26 25.77 28.24
N PHE A 144 -9.30 25.81 29.17
CA PHE A 144 -8.07 25.02 29.04
C PHE A 144 -8.36 23.51 29.19
N THR A 145 -9.16 23.15 30.19
CA THR A 145 -9.60 21.75 30.39
C THR A 145 -10.35 21.21 29.17
N GLU A 146 -11.23 22.00 28.57
CA GLU A 146 -11.96 21.62 27.37
C GLU A 146 -11.01 21.37 26.18
N GLN A 147 -10.02 22.25 25.97
CA GLN A 147 -9.06 22.08 24.88
C GLN A 147 -8.16 20.85 25.09
N LEU A 148 -7.74 20.55 26.32
CA LEU A 148 -7.02 19.32 26.64
C LEU A 148 -7.87 18.07 26.37
N ALA A 149 -9.14 18.09 26.75
CA ALA A 149 -10.05 16.98 26.50
C ALA A 149 -10.28 16.75 25.00
N LYS A 150 -10.42 17.81 24.21
CA LYS A 150 -10.51 17.72 22.74
C LYS A 150 -9.22 17.16 22.14
N ALA A 151 -8.06 17.64 22.55
CA ALA A 151 -6.76 17.13 22.08
C ALA A 151 -6.60 15.64 22.40
N LYS A 152 -6.92 15.22 23.63
CA LYS A 152 -6.92 13.82 24.02
C LYS A 152 -7.84 12.97 23.14
N LYS A 153 -9.07 13.46 22.90
CA LYS A 153 -10.05 12.77 22.05
C LYS A 153 -9.56 12.59 20.61
N VAL A 154 -8.84 13.55 20.04
CA VAL A 154 -8.24 13.41 18.71
C VAL A 154 -7.25 12.24 18.71
N LEU A 155 -6.32 12.16 19.67
CA LEU A 155 -5.35 11.05 19.76
C LEU A 155 -6.04 9.69 19.89
N THR A 156 -7.01 9.58 20.80
CA THR A 156 -7.75 8.34 21.02
C THR A 156 -8.51 7.93 19.76
N ASN A 157 -9.18 8.86 19.09
CA ASN A 157 -9.89 8.59 17.84
C ASN A 157 -8.94 8.12 16.74
N THR A 158 -7.80 8.79 16.54
CA THR A 158 -6.80 8.39 15.54
C THR A 158 -6.29 6.98 15.80
N ARG A 159 -6.03 6.61 17.06
CA ARG A 159 -5.63 5.24 17.42
C ARG A 159 -6.73 4.23 17.10
N THR A 160 -7.99 4.54 17.41
CA THR A 160 -9.13 3.68 17.04
C THR A 160 -9.23 3.50 15.53
N TRP A 161 -9.12 4.57 14.75
CA TRP A 161 -9.16 4.49 13.28
C TRP A 161 -7.99 3.70 12.70
N MET A 162 -6.80 3.79 13.29
CA MET A 162 -5.65 2.96 12.92
C MET A 162 -5.92 1.48 13.19
N ALA A 163 -6.52 1.14 14.33
CA ALA A 163 -6.92 -0.24 14.63
C ALA A 163 -8.00 -0.74 13.64
N ASP A 164 -9.00 0.08 13.32
CA ASP A 164 -10.04 -0.24 12.33
C ASP A 164 -9.43 -0.47 10.94
N PHE A 165 -8.45 0.36 10.54
CA PHE A 165 -7.69 0.18 9.32
C PHE A 165 -6.93 -1.15 9.32
N ASN A 166 -6.23 -1.48 10.42
CA ASN A 166 -5.48 -2.72 10.57
C ASN A 166 -6.35 -3.99 10.49
N ALA A 167 -7.57 -3.91 11.04
CA ALA A 167 -8.49 -5.04 11.10
C ALA A 167 -9.04 -5.44 9.71
N ARG A 168 -8.80 -4.63 8.68
CA ARG A 168 -9.26 -4.91 7.31
C ARG A 168 -8.57 -6.14 6.74
N LYS A 169 -9.37 -7.09 6.28
CA LYS A 169 -8.90 -8.23 5.52
C LYS A 169 -8.82 -7.86 4.05
N ASN A 170 -7.68 -8.15 3.43
CA ASN A 170 -7.50 -8.06 2.00
C ASN A 170 -7.29 -9.45 1.42
N SER A 171 -8.00 -9.76 0.34
CA SER A 171 -7.74 -10.95 -0.47
C SER A 171 -6.87 -10.56 -1.65
N SER A 172 -5.71 -11.19 -1.81
CA SER A 172 -4.80 -10.93 -2.91
C SER A 172 -4.71 -12.13 -3.84
N ARG A 173 -4.82 -11.88 -5.16
CA ARG A 173 -4.55 -12.87 -6.21
C ARG A 173 -3.05 -13.08 -6.44
N VAL A 174 -2.20 -12.23 -5.84
CA VAL A 174 -0.75 -12.24 -6.03
C VAL A 174 -0.15 -13.57 -5.56
N THR A 175 -0.61 -14.12 -4.43
CA THR A 175 -0.11 -15.41 -3.93
C THR A 175 -0.33 -16.55 -4.92
N GLU A 176 -1.48 -16.58 -5.62
CA GLU A 176 -1.77 -17.58 -6.64
C GLU A 176 -0.82 -17.44 -7.84
N LEU A 177 -0.60 -16.21 -8.31
CA LEU A 177 0.34 -15.93 -9.40
C LEU A 177 1.78 -16.33 -9.02
N LEU A 178 2.24 -15.98 -7.81
CA LEU A 178 3.58 -16.37 -7.33
C LEU A 178 3.73 -17.90 -7.24
N ALA A 179 2.69 -18.62 -6.83
CA ALA A 179 2.71 -20.08 -6.80
C ALA A 179 2.81 -20.68 -8.22
N GLN A 180 2.06 -20.13 -9.19
CA GLN A 180 2.15 -20.54 -10.59
C GLN A 180 3.54 -20.29 -11.18
N GLN A 181 4.13 -19.12 -10.93
CA GLN A 181 5.48 -18.78 -11.34
C GLN A 181 6.52 -19.74 -10.76
N ASN A 182 6.44 -20.04 -9.45
CA ASN A 182 7.34 -20.98 -8.79
C ASN A 182 7.24 -22.41 -9.35
N ASN A 183 6.02 -22.86 -9.66
CA ASN A 183 5.81 -24.15 -10.31
C ASN A 183 6.45 -24.19 -11.70
N GLN A 184 6.28 -23.13 -12.48
CA GLN A 184 6.86 -23.04 -13.82
C GLN A 184 8.40 -22.98 -13.78
N LEU A 185 8.98 -22.24 -12.84
CA LEU A 185 10.42 -22.19 -12.61
C LEU A 185 10.98 -23.57 -12.21
N THR A 186 10.27 -24.28 -11.34
CA THR A 186 10.64 -25.65 -10.92
C THR A 186 10.69 -26.60 -12.12
N GLN A 187 9.68 -26.53 -13.00
CA GLN A 187 9.66 -27.32 -14.23
C GLN A 187 10.83 -26.96 -15.16
N LEU A 188 11.09 -25.67 -15.40
CA LEU A 188 12.22 -25.24 -16.24
C LEU A 188 13.58 -25.67 -15.67
N ASN A 189 13.75 -25.60 -14.35
CA ASN A 189 14.98 -25.99 -13.67
C ASN A 189 15.27 -27.49 -13.79
N SER A 190 14.23 -28.33 -13.85
CA SER A 190 14.38 -29.78 -14.02
C SER A 190 15.09 -30.19 -15.32
N VAL A 191 15.05 -29.33 -16.34
CA VAL A 191 15.70 -29.54 -17.65
C VAL A 191 16.77 -28.47 -17.95
N GLY A 192 17.10 -27.61 -16.99
CA GLY A 192 17.97 -26.44 -17.22
C GLY A 192 19.45 -26.78 -17.44
N LYS A 193 19.87 -27.99 -17.06
CA LYS A 193 21.27 -28.45 -17.13
C LYS A 193 21.53 -29.54 -18.18
N ILE A 194 20.52 -29.88 -18.98
CA ILE A 194 20.65 -30.89 -20.04
C ILE A 194 20.68 -30.22 -21.41
N ASP A 195 21.11 -30.95 -22.43
CA ASP A 195 21.18 -30.44 -23.80
C ASP A 195 19.81 -29.95 -24.29
N TYR A 196 19.80 -28.80 -24.97
CA TYR A 196 18.59 -28.21 -25.54
C TYR A 196 17.86 -29.14 -26.53
N THR A 197 18.57 -30.10 -27.13
CA THR A 197 18.03 -31.10 -28.05
C THR A 197 17.62 -32.40 -27.37
N ALA A 198 17.84 -32.55 -26.06
CA ALA A 198 17.40 -33.73 -25.32
C ALA A 198 15.87 -33.85 -25.36
N THR A 199 15.37 -35.09 -25.40
CA THR A 199 13.92 -35.37 -25.49
C THR A 199 13.15 -34.73 -24.34
N ALA A 200 13.68 -34.78 -23.11
CA ALA A 200 13.05 -34.16 -21.93
C ALA A 200 12.96 -32.63 -22.07
N ALA A 201 14.05 -31.95 -22.46
CA ALA A 201 14.06 -30.49 -22.64
C ALA A 201 13.12 -30.05 -23.78
N THR A 202 13.24 -30.68 -24.95
CA THR A 202 12.41 -30.35 -26.11
C THR A 202 10.93 -30.66 -25.87
N GLY A 203 10.62 -31.74 -25.16
CA GLY A 203 9.25 -32.10 -24.75
C GLY A 203 8.64 -31.04 -23.84
N LEU A 204 9.39 -30.60 -22.82
CA LEU A 204 8.96 -29.53 -21.93
C LEU A 204 8.78 -28.21 -22.69
N TYR A 205 9.78 -27.75 -23.43
CA TYR A 205 9.75 -26.45 -24.11
C TYR A 205 8.64 -26.33 -25.17
N LYS A 206 8.27 -27.44 -25.83
CA LYS A 206 7.14 -27.47 -26.78
C LYS A 206 5.78 -27.35 -26.11
N ASN A 207 5.68 -27.57 -24.79
CA ASN A 207 4.42 -27.54 -24.08
C ASN A 207 3.89 -26.10 -23.95
N ALA A 208 2.90 -25.76 -24.76
CA ALA A 208 2.27 -24.44 -24.76
C ALA A 208 1.15 -24.26 -23.72
N SER A 209 0.96 -25.20 -22.78
CA SER A 209 -0.17 -25.13 -21.83
C SER A 209 -0.07 -23.91 -20.91
N PHE A 210 1.12 -23.63 -20.39
CA PHE A 210 1.38 -22.45 -19.56
C PHE A 210 1.11 -21.15 -20.33
N LYS A 211 1.66 -21.00 -21.54
CA LYS A 211 1.34 -19.87 -22.44
C LYS A 211 -0.16 -19.65 -22.62
N LYS A 212 -0.92 -20.72 -22.87
CA LYS A 212 -2.38 -20.62 -23.08
C LYS A 212 -3.10 -20.18 -21.81
N GLN A 213 -2.69 -20.69 -20.65
CA GLN A 213 -3.22 -20.27 -19.35
C GLN A 213 -2.96 -18.77 -19.13
N VAL A 214 -1.71 -18.33 -19.23
CA VAL A 214 -1.32 -16.93 -19.04
C VAL A 214 -2.06 -16.00 -20.00
N ALA A 215 -2.24 -16.40 -21.27
CA ALA A 215 -3.00 -15.59 -22.23
C ALA A 215 -4.47 -15.39 -21.83
N LYS A 216 -5.09 -16.40 -21.22
CA LYS A 216 -6.46 -16.29 -20.69
C LYS A 216 -6.53 -15.36 -19.49
N GLU A 217 -5.54 -15.44 -18.59
CA GLU A 217 -5.45 -14.59 -17.41
C GLU A 217 -5.17 -13.12 -17.78
N LEU A 218 -4.25 -12.87 -18.71
CA LEU A 218 -3.93 -11.54 -19.23
C LEU A 218 -5.17 -10.85 -19.85
N LEU A 219 -6.03 -11.60 -20.54
CA LEU A 219 -7.27 -11.05 -21.07
C LEU A 219 -8.22 -10.62 -19.94
N ALA A 220 -8.31 -11.40 -18.87
CA ALA A 220 -9.11 -11.05 -17.70
C ALA A 220 -8.52 -9.83 -16.96
N GLU A 221 -7.20 -9.75 -16.82
CA GLU A 221 -6.49 -8.61 -16.23
C GLU A 221 -6.74 -7.33 -17.01
N LYS A 222 -6.58 -7.33 -18.35
CA LYS A 222 -6.82 -6.13 -19.18
C LYS A 222 -8.20 -5.52 -18.95
N ASN A 223 -9.22 -6.36 -18.76
CA ASN A 223 -10.56 -5.88 -18.44
C ASN A 223 -10.63 -5.25 -17.03
N ALA A 224 -9.94 -5.83 -16.06
CA ALA A 224 -9.82 -5.28 -14.70
C ALA A 224 -9.02 -3.97 -14.69
N GLU A 225 -7.90 -3.90 -15.41
CA GLU A 225 -7.06 -2.70 -15.53
C GLU A 225 -7.82 -1.56 -16.20
N ASN A 226 -8.51 -1.81 -17.32
CA ASN A 226 -9.34 -0.79 -17.95
C ASN A 226 -10.43 -0.25 -17.03
N LYS A 227 -11.07 -1.14 -16.24
CA LYS A 227 -12.06 -0.73 -15.23
C LYS A 227 -11.41 0.13 -14.14
N TYR A 228 -10.27 -0.31 -13.62
CA TYR A 228 -9.52 0.37 -12.57
C TYR A 228 -9.06 1.77 -13.01
N LEU A 229 -8.41 1.88 -14.17
CA LEU A 229 -7.93 3.15 -14.70
C LEU A 229 -9.09 4.13 -14.95
N LYS A 230 -10.25 3.64 -15.40
CA LYS A 230 -11.44 4.49 -15.58
C LYS A 230 -11.90 5.12 -14.27
N THR A 231 -11.95 4.37 -13.18
CA THR A 231 -12.31 4.89 -11.85
C THR A 231 -11.21 5.78 -11.29
N TYR A 232 -9.95 5.34 -11.34
CA TYR A 232 -8.80 6.08 -10.81
C TYR A 232 -8.59 7.45 -11.47
N TYR A 233 -8.72 7.53 -12.80
CA TYR A 233 -8.58 8.81 -13.51
C TYR A 233 -9.81 9.72 -13.37
N GLN A 234 -11.02 9.17 -13.21
CA GLN A 234 -12.20 9.97 -12.87
C GLN A 234 -12.04 10.63 -11.49
N ASP A 235 -11.56 9.88 -10.50
CA ASP A 235 -11.34 10.39 -9.15
C ASP A 235 -10.19 11.42 -9.10
N LYS A 236 -9.12 11.24 -9.88
CA LYS A 236 -8.04 12.23 -10.01
C LYS A 236 -8.52 13.57 -10.58
N TYR A 237 -9.43 13.54 -11.56
CA TYR A 237 -10.03 14.75 -12.16
C TYR A 237 -10.97 15.45 -11.17
N ILE A 238 -11.75 14.69 -10.41
CA ILE A 238 -12.63 15.22 -9.36
C ILE A 238 -11.79 15.85 -8.23
N TRP A 239 -10.71 15.21 -7.78
CA TRP A 239 -9.82 15.74 -6.73
C TRP A 239 -9.08 17.02 -7.15
N GLN A 240 -8.63 17.15 -8.40
CA GLN A 240 -8.06 18.40 -8.90
C GLN A 240 -9.10 19.52 -8.93
N GLN A 241 -10.37 19.22 -9.25
CA GLN A 241 -11.45 20.20 -9.16
C GLN A 241 -11.84 20.55 -7.71
N TYR A 242 -11.85 19.60 -6.78
CA TYR A 242 -12.16 19.87 -5.36
C TYR A 242 -11.04 20.61 -4.62
N SER A 243 -9.78 20.22 -4.82
CA SER A 243 -8.62 20.90 -4.22
C SER A 243 -8.41 22.32 -4.74
N SER A 244 -8.84 22.59 -5.98
CA SER A 244 -8.83 23.94 -6.56
C SER A 244 -10.08 24.76 -6.25
N SER A 245 -11.17 24.17 -5.71
CA SER A 245 -12.45 24.88 -5.56
C SER A 245 -12.87 25.25 -4.15
N GLN A 246 -12.38 24.65 -3.04
CA GLN A 246 -12.76 25.13 -1.70
C GLN A 246 -11.63 25.01 -0.64
N VAL A 247 -10.69 25.96 -0.69
CA VAL A 247 -10.10 26.55 0.53
C VAL A 247 -10.73 27.93 0.70
N SER A 248 -11.91 27.96 1.30
CA SER A 248 -12.45 29.11 2.04
C SER A 248 -13.86 28.77 2.52
N VAL A 249 -14.15 29.04 3.80
CA VAL A 249 -15.42 28.81 4.54
C VAL A 249 -15.54 27.39 5.10
N ALA A 250 -15.48 27.10 6.42
CA ALA A 250 -15.43 27.93 7.62
C ALA A 250 -14.82 27.12 8.79
N LEU A 251 -14.20 27.87 9.72
CA LEU A 251 -14.06 27.52 11.14
C LEU A 251 -15.43 27.46 11.82
#